data_AF-A0A540LJA4-F1
#
_entry.id   AF-A0A540LJA4-F1
#
_cell.length_a   1.000
_cell.length_b   1.000
_cell.length_c   1.000
_cell.angle_alpha   90.00
_cell.angle_beta   90.00
_cell.angle_gamma   90.00
#
_symmetry.space_group_name_H-M   'P 1'
#
loop_
_entity.id
_entity.type
_entity.pdbx_description
1 polymer ?
#
loop_
_entity_poly.entity_id
_entity_poly.type
_entity_poly.pdbx_seq_one_letter_code
_entity_poly.pdbx_strand_id
1 'polypeptide(L)'
;MASWRLREAVKETLISNSNGEFDEGTHIVIAGLPNTHNKDMSGSFKKGDRPTATVWSANPRYDLLTEGTYAVVEMLQGKHWVPVYDDDDFSLFFKWNVDTGSLYGTATIEGEIPRDANSGVYRLRHFGSAKETKDSPNTCFTGASSGFAVS
;
A
#
# COMPACT_ATOMS: atom_id res chain seq x y z
N MET A 1 -20.93 12.47 9.08
CA MET A 1 -21.95 11.58 8.49
C MET A 1 -21.79 11.31 6.97
N ALA A 2 -20.72 11.76 6.30
CA ALA A 2 -20.50 11.51 4.86
C ALA A 2 -19.68 10.23 4.54
N SER A 3 -18.94 9.69 5.52
CA SER A 3 -18.01 8.57 5.33
C SER A 3 -18.68 7.20 5.12
N TRP A 4 -19.92 7.01 5.63
CA TRP A 4 -20.64 5.74 5.48
C TRP A 4 -21.21 5.54 4.07
N ARG A 5 -21.58 6.62 3.36
CA ARG A 5 -22.16 6.55 2.01
C ARG A 5 -21.12 6.24 0.93
N LEU A 6 -19.87 6.65 1.15
CA LEU A 6 -18.78 6.43 0.20
C LEU A 6 -18.29 4.98 0.22
N ARG A 7 -18.27 4.37 1.41
CA ARG A 7 -18.01 2.95 1.60
C ARG A 7 -19.02 2.11 0.83
N GLU A 8 -20.32 2.34 1.05
CA GLU A 8 -21.35 1.50 0.42
C GLU A 8 -21.37 1.60 -1.12
N ALA A 9 -21.12 2.77 -1.71
CA ALA A 9 -21.07 2.95 -3.17
C ALA A 9 -19.91 2.18 -3.85
N VAL A 10 -18.79 2.08 -3.12
CA VAL A 10 -17.55 1.42 -3.52
C VAL A 10 -17.69 -0.11 -3.44
N LYS A 11 -18.37 -0.57 -2.40
CA LYS A 11 -18.76 -1.98 -2.19
C LYS A 11 -19.76 -2.46 -3.25
N GLU A 12 -20.79 -1.69 -3.57
CA GLU A 12 -21.78 -2.07 -4.59
C GLU A 12 -21.20 -2.22 -6.01
N THR A 13 -20.24 -1.37 -6.37
CA THR A 13 -19.59 -1.44 -7.70
C THR A 13 -18.78 -2.73 -7.87
N LEU A 14 -18.06 -3.16 -6.84
CA LEU A 14 -17.28 -4.41 -6.87
C LEU A 14 -18.16 -5.66 -6.88
N ILE A 15 -19.30 -5.63 -6.18
CA ILE A 15 -20.24 -6.75 -6.04
C ILE A 15 -20.92 -7.12 -7.37
N SER A 16 -21.20 -6.14 -8.23
CA SER A 16 -21.93 -6.38 -9.50
C SER A 16 -21.12 -7.06 -10.62
N ASN A 17 -19.79 -7.04 -10.54
CA ASN A 17 -18.90 -7.49 -11.62
C ASN A 17 -18.19 -8.84 -11.36
N SER A 18 -18.35 -9.44 -10.17
CA SER A 18 -18.09 -10.88 -9.97
C SER A 18 -19.40 -11.65 -10.08
N ASN A 19 -19.37 -12.95 -10.38
CA ASN A 19 -20.57 -13.81 -10.51
C ASN A 19 -21.30 -14.05 -9.16
N GLY A 20 -21.55 -13.00 -8.37
CA GLY A 20 -22.27 -13.04 -7.10
C GLY A 20 -21.41 -13.41 -5.89
N GLU A 21 -20.10 -13.24 -5.94
CA GLU A 21 -19.22 -13.57 -4.81
C GLU A 21 -18.46 -12.33 -4.33
N PHE A 22 -19.22 -11.42 -3.72
CA PHE A 22 -18.73 -10.41 -2.78
C PHE A 22 -19.87 -10.13 -1.80
N ASP A 23 -19.67 -10.52 -0.53
CA ASP A 23 -20.62 -10.23 0.54
C ASP A 23 -20.55 -8.75 0.93
N GLU A 24 -21.57 -8.28 1.66
CA GLU A 24 -21.75 -6.92 2.15
C GLU A 24 -20.59 -6.38 3.04
N GLY A 25 -19.50 -7.11 3.18
CA GLY A 25 -18.28 -6.71 3.88
C GLY A 25 -17.12 -6.19 3.00
N THR A 26 -17.20 -6.24 1.67
CA THR A 26 -16.05 -5.97 0.78
C THR A 26 -15.90 -4.48 0.45
N HIS A 27 -14.83 -3.82 0.93
CA HIS A 27 -14.52 -2.41 0.64
C HIS A 27 -13.10 -2.24 0.07
N ILE A 28 -13.01 -1.46 -1.01
CA ILE A 28 -11.81 -0.93 -1.68
C ILE A 28 -10.89 -0.20 -0.69
N VAL A 29 -9.58 -0.23 -0.95
CA VAL A 29 -8.57 0.53 -0.18
C VAL A 29 -8.80 2.03 -0.31
N ILE A 30 -9.33 2.61 0.75
CA ILE A 30 -9.28 4.04 0.99
C ILE A 30 -7.98 4.30 1.76
N ALA A 31 -7.02 4.97 1.13
CA ALA A 31 -5.84 5.46 1.81
C ALA A 31 -6.26 6.38 2.97
N GLY A 32 -5.91 5.97 4.19
CA GLY A 32 -5.96 6.78 5.41
C GLY A 32 -7.25 6.70 6.23
N LEU A 33 -7.50 5.59 6.94
CA LEU A 33 -8.25 5.60 8.21
C LEU A 33 -7.72 4.47 9.14
N PRO A 34 -7.68 4.68 10.48
CA PRO A 34 -6.76 4.04 11.42
C PRO A 34 -7.22 2.66 11.90
N ASN A 35 -7.59 1.75 11.02
CA ASN A 35 -7.95 0.39 11.42
C ASN A 35 -7.13 -0.61 10.61
N THR A 36 -5.87 -0.66 10.96
CA THR A 36 -4.99 -1.75 10.64
C THR A 36 -4.71 -2.45 11.97
N HIS A 37 -4.51 -3.77 11.97
CA HIS A 37 -3.68 -4.40 13.02
C HIS A 37 -2.21 -3.93 12.86
N ASN A 38 -2.04 -2.62 12.65
CA ASN A 38 -0.79 -1.90 12.62
C ASN A 38 -0.39 -1.82 14.07
N LYS A 39 0.80 -2.33 14.36
CA LYS A 39 1.64 -1.59 15.30
C LYS A 39 1.81 -0.21 14.66
N ASP A 40 1.01 0.73 15.16
CA ASP A 40 0.88 2.09 14.65
C ASP A 40 2.19 2.60 14.07
N MET A 41 2.23 2.79 12.74
CA MET A 41 3.31 3.55 12.11
C MET A 41 3.33 5.00 12.61
N SER A 42 2.30 5.47 13.34
CA SER A 42 2.38 6.71 14.08
C SER A 42 3.35 6.55 15.25
N GLY A 43 4.61 6.91 14.99
CA GLY A 43 5.67 6.83 15.97
C GLY A 43 6.98 7.43 15.48
N SER A 44 7.97 7.43 16.36
CA SER A 44 9.36 7.72 16.03
C SER A 44 10.14 6.42 15.93
N PHE A 45 10.88 6.26 14.84
CA PHE A 45 11.80 5.16 14.62
C PHE A 45 13.25 5.67 14.73
N LYS A 46 14.13 4.77 15.13
CA LYS A 46 15.57 5.00 15.11
C LYS A 46 16.16 4.47 13.81
N LYS A 47 17.34 4.98 13.48
CA LYS A 47 18.14 4.43 12.38
C LYS A 47 18.48 2.97 12.67
N GLY A 48 18.26 2.10 11.69
CA GLY A 48 18.32 0.64 11.81
C GLY A 48 17.00 -0.03 12.20
N ASP A 49 15.96 0.72 12.55
CA ASP A 49 14.61 0.15 12.71
C ASP A 49 13.99 -0.16 11.34
N ARG A 50 12.96 -1.02 11.35
CA ARG A 50 12.29 -1.50 10.14
C ARG A 50 10.78 -1.25 10.22
N PRO A 51 10.30 -0.03 9.91
CA PRO A 51 8.88 0.25 9.75
C PRO A 51 8.22 -0.68 8.72
N THR A 52 6.96 -1.01 8.97
CA THR A 52 6.16 -1.93 8.15
C THR A 52 4.78 -1.35 7.90
N ALA A 53 4.31 -1.42 6.65
CA ALA A 53 2.95 -1.09 6.24
C ALA A 53 2.32 -2.26 5.50
N THR A 54 1.08 -2.62 5.83
CA THR A 54 0.31 -3.61 5.07
C THR A 54 -0.93 -2.96 4.46
N VAL A 55 -1.13 -3.17 3.17
CA VAL A 55 -2.26 -2.65 2.38
C VAL A 55 -2.89 -3.76 1.57
N TRP A 56 -4.19 -3.66 1.26
CA TRP A 56 -4.75 -4.55 0.23
C TRP A 56 -4.18 -4.19 -1.13
N SER A 57 -3.92 -5.20 -1.94
CA SER A 57 -3.35 -5.04 -3.27
C SER A 57 -3.82 -6.14 -4.20
N ALA A 58 -3.81 -5.85 -5.49
CA ALA A 58 -4.04 -6.85 -6.53
C ALA A 58 -2.86 -7.84 -6.58
N ASN A 59 -3.07 -9.01 -7.20
CA ASN A 59 -2.02 -9.98 -7.39
C ASN A 59 -0.91 -9.42 -8.33
N PRO A 60 0.36 -9.32 -7.88
CA PRO A 60 1.47 -8.81 -8.69
C PRO A 60 1.71 -9.61 -9.99
N ARG A 61 1.20 -10.84 -10.09
CA ARG A 61 1.29 -11.63 -11.34
C ARG A 61 0.53 -11.00 -12.52
N TYR A 62 -0.37 -10.05 -12.27
CA TYR A 62 -1.11 -9.37 -13.35
C TYR A 62 -0.33 -8.22 -14.00
N ASP A 63 0.65 -7.67 -13.28
CA ASP A 63 1.54 -6.65 -13.80
C ASP A 63 2.86 -6.70 -13.03
N LEU A 64 3.93 -7.03 -13.75
CA LEU A 64 5.27 -7.10 -13.18
C LEU A 64 5.85 -5.71 -12.89
N LEU A 65 5.16 -4.63 -13.31
CA LEU A 65 5.65 -3.25 -13.21
C LEU A 65 7.10 -3.14 -13.70
N THR A 66 7.41 -3.75 -14.84
CA THR A 66 8.76 -3.76 -15.40
C THR A 66 9.22 -2.33 -15.66
N GLU A 67 10.43 -1.99 -15.20
CA GLU A 67 10.97 -0.60 -15.18
C GLU A 67 10.24 0.37 -14.23
N GLY A 68 9.29 -0.13 -13.44
CA GLY A 68 8.64 0.57 -12.35
C GLY A 68 9.05 0.01 -11.00
N THR A 69 8.30 0.37 -9.96
CA THR A 69 8.55 -0.03 -8.57
C THR A 69 7.23 -0.40 -7.91
N TYR A 70 7.24 -1.41 -7.04
CA TYR A 70 6.09 -1.78 -6.21
C TYR A 70 6.01 -0.93 -4.94
N ALA A 71 7.13 -0.35 -4.50
CA ALA A 71 7.18 0.36 -3.25
C ALA A 71 8.36 1.33 -3.15
N VAL A 72 8.10 2.49 -2.55
CA VAL A 72 9.13 3.48 -2.22
C VAL A 72 9.00 3.95 -0.78
N VAL A 73 10.12 4.35 -0.20
CA VAL A 73 10.18 5.18 0.99
C VAL A 73 10.29 6.63 0.54
N GLU A 74 9.40 7.49 1.03
CA GLU A 74 9.45 8.93 0.75
C GLU A 74 9.81 9.70 2.01
N MET A 75 10.63 10.74 1.87
CA MET A 75 10.93 11.72 2.93
C MET A 75 10.19 13.03 2.64
N LEU A 76 9.61 13.62 3.68
CA LEU A 76 8.99 14.94 3.59
C LEU A 76 10.07 16.02 3.54
N GLN A 77 10.15 16.72 2.40
CA GLN A 77 11.03 17.86 2.18
C GLN A 77 10.20 19.11 1.91
N GLY A 78 10.16 20.02 2.88
CA GLY A 78 9.27 21.18 2.85
C GLY A 78 7.80 20.75 2.87
N LYS A 79 7.11 20.84 1.72
CA LYS A 79 5.71 20.40 1.54
C LYS A 79 5.57 19.21 0.59
N HIS A 80 6.69 18.68 0.09
CA HIS A 80 6.71 17.65 -0.93
C HIS A 80 7.25 16.35 -0.36
N TRP A 81 6.67 15.23 -0.80
CA TRP A 81 7.21 13.91 -0.53
C TRP A 81 8.15 13.53 -1.65
N VAL A 82 9.39 13.21 -1.30
CA VAL A 82 10.46 12.89 -2.25
C VAL A 82 10.88 11.44 -2.03
N PRO A 83 10.87 10.57 -3.05
CA PRO A 83 11.37 9.21 -2.92
C PRO A 83 12.85 9.24 -2.57
N VAL A 84 13.24 8.43 -1.60
CA VAL A 84 14.62 8.33 -1.10
C VAL A 84 15.16 6.91 -1.13
N TYR A 85 14.28 5.90 -1.13
CA TYR A 85 14.61 4.49 -1.37
C TYR A 85 13.49 3.83 -2.17
N ASP A 86 13.80 2.86 -3.00
CA ASP A 86 12.86 2.05 -3.78
C ASP A 86 13.11 0.54 -3.59
N ASP A 87 12.44 -0.31 -4.37
CA ASP A 87 12.54 -1.77 -4.29
C ASP A 87 13.79 -2.36 -4.97
N ASP A 88 14.63 -1.53 -5.59
CA ASP A 88 15.99 -1.92 -6.00
C ASP A 88 17.00 -1.78 -4.84
N ASP A 89 16.66 -1.02 -3.79
CA ASP A 89 17.47 -0.91 -2.57
C ASP A 89 17.30 -2.13 -1.66
N PHE A 90 18.43 -2.67 -1.16
CA PHE A 90 18.42 -3.78 -0.19
C PHE A 90 17.70 -3.49 1.13
N SER A 91 17.40 -2.22 1.41
CA SER A 91 16.68 -1.78 2.60
C SER A 91 15.16 -1.95 2.47
N LEU A 92 14.62 -2.13 1.25
CA LEU A 92 13.19 -2.21 1.01
C LEU A 92 12.77 -3.63 0.64
N PHE A 93 11.71 -4.11 1.28
CA PHE A 93 11.18 -5.45 1.06
C PHE A 93 9.70 -5.37 0.75
N PHE A 94 9.34 -5.87 -0.42
CA PHE A 94 7.96 -6.07 -0.82
C PHE A 94 7.57 -7.54 -0.63
N LYS A 95 6.52 -7.79 0.15
CA LYS A 95 5.98 -9.12 0.43
C LYS A 95 4.52 -9.17 0.06
N TRP A 96 4.17 -10.00 -0.91
CA TRP A 96 2.77 -10.26 -1.25
C TRP A 96 2.29 -11.55 -0.60
N ASN A 97 1.14 -11.50 0.06
CA ASN A 97 0.50 -12.65 0.68
C ASN A 97 -0.91 -12.87 0.10
N VAL A 98 -1.20 -14.12 -0.22
CA VAL A 98 -2.43 -14.55 -0.88
C VAL A 98 -3.27 -15.41 0.05
N ASP A 99 -4.58 -15.15 0.06
CA ASP A 99 -5.56 -16.22 0.31
C ASP A 99 -5.79 -16.93 -1.03
N THR A 100 -5.33 -18.17 -1.14
CA THR A 100 -5.20 -18.96 -2.38
C THR A 100 -6.34 -18.76 -3.39
N GLY A 101 -5.99 -18.41 -4.63
CA GLY A 101 -6.93 -18.35 -5.77
C GLY A 101 -7.57 -16.98 -6.04
N SER A 102 -7.33 -15.98 -5.18
CA SER A 102 -7.93 -14.65 -5.31
C SER A 102 -7.18 -13.71 -6.29
N LEU A 103 -7.94 -12.78 -6.89
CA LEU A 103 -7.42 -11.65 -7.67
C LEU A 103 -6.74 -10.58 -6.78
N TYR A 104 -6.98 -10.62 -5.47
CA TYR A 104 -6.51 -9.65 -4.48
C TYR A 104 -5.93 -10.36 -3.25
N GLY A 105 -5.08 -9.65 -2.53
CA GLY A 105 -4.45 -10.11 -1.31
C GLY A 105 -3.88 -8.93 -0.54
N THR A 106 -2.85 -9.18 0.26
CA THR A 106 -2.16 -8.10 0.99
C THR A 106 -0.74 -7.92 0.47
N ALA A 107 -0.34 -6.65 0.34
CA ALA A 107 1.02 -6.23 0.12
C ALA A 107 1.57 -5.66 1.42
N THR A 108 2.67 -6.23 1.90
CA THR A 108 3.42 -5.74 3.05
C THR A 108 4.72 -5.14 2.56
N ILE A 109 4.92 -3.87 2.90
CA ILE A 109 6.13 -3.11 2.62
C ILE A 109 6.89 -2.97 3.93
N GLU A 110 8.16 -3.36 3.92
CA GLU A 110 9.08 -3.16 5.03
C GLU A 110 10.25 -2.32 4.54
N GLY A 111 10.52 -1.20 5.20
CA GLY A 111 11.67 -0.35 4.87
C GLY A 111 12.61 -0.30 6.06
N GLU A 112 13.79 -0.88 5.96
CA GLU A 112 14.85 -0.68 6.94
C GLU A 112 15.39 0.75 6.80
N ILE A 113 15.48 1.48 7.91
CA ILE A 113 16.03 2.84 7.92
C ILE A 113 17.55 2.73 7.94
N PRO A 114 18.28 3.20 6.91
CA PRO A 114 19.74 3.14 6.93
C PRO A 114 20.36 3.90 8.11
N ARG A 115 21.51 3.43 8.60
CA ARG A 115 22.19 4.02 9.77
C ARG A 115 22.64 5.46 9.54
N ASP A 116 22.86 5.82 8.28
CA ASP A 116 23.24 7.13 7.78
C ASP A 116 22.05 7.96 7.27
N ALA A 117 20.82 7.45 7.40
CA ALA A 117 19.62 8.19 6.99
C ALA A 117 19.51 9.54 7.71
N ASN A 118 19.00 10.54 6.97
CA ASN A 118 18.72 11.86 7.52
C ASN A 118 17.56 11.79 8.53
N SER A 119 17.64 12.52 9.62
CA SER A 119 16.48 12.65 10.52
C SER A 119 15.39 13.45 9.83
N GLY A 120 14.13 13.07 10.02
CA GLY A 120 12.99 13.71 9.33
C GLY A 120 11.72 12.89 9.39
N VAL A 121 10.73 13.26 8.57
CA VAL A 121 9.46 12.53 8.48
C VAL A 121 9.45 11.72 7.19
N TYR A 122 9.12 10.44 7.30
CA TYR A 122 9.13 9.47 6.22
C TYR A 122 7.75 8.83 6.07
N ARG A 123 7.46 8.22 4.93
CA ARG A 123 6.31 7.33 4.74
C ARG A 123 6.64 6.23 3.74
N LEU A 124 5.88 5.14 3.81
CA LEU A 124 5.92 4.06 2.82
C LEU A 124 4.83 4.32 1.79
N ARG A 125 5.16 4.15 0.51
CA ARG A 125 4.22 4.23 -0.60
C ARG A 125 4.26 2.93 -1.38
N HIS A 126 3.08 2.40 -1.69
CA HIS A 126 2.85 1.25 -2.55
C HIS A 126 2.38 1.71 -3.93
N PHE A 127 2.82 0.99 -4.96
CA PHE A 127 2.25 1.04 -6.29
C PHE A 127 1.80 -0.36 -6.69
N GLY A 128 0.63 -0.43 -7.30
CA GLY A 128 0.08 -1.68 -7.79
C GLY A 128 -0.71 -1.46 -9.07
N SER A 129 -1.06 -2.57 -9.70
CA SER A 129 -1.82 -2.59 -10.93
C SER A 129 -2.89 -3.67 -10.79
N ALA A 130 -4.14 -3.27 -10.98
CA ALA A 130 -5.31 -4.12 -10.80
C ALA A 130 -6.01 -4.34 -12.12
N LYS A 131 -6.72 -5.47 -12.20
CA LYS A 131 -7.68 -5.75 -13.27
C LYS A 131 -9.05 -5.96 -12.66
N GLU A 132 -10.07 -5.38 -13.28
CA GLU A 132 -11.47 -5.64 -12.91
C GLU A 132 -11.90 -7.05 -13.32
N THR A 133 -11.49 -7.48 -14.51
CA THR A 133 -11.71 -8.84 -15.05
C THR A 133 -10.48 -9.33 -15.81
N LYS A 134 -10.43 -10.62 -16.17
CA LYS A 134 -9.26 -11.21 -16.86
C LYS A 134 -8.86 -10.48 -18.15
N ASP A 135 -9.85 -10.01 -18.89
CA ASP A 135 -9.69 -9.36 -20.20
C ASP A 135 -9.61 -7.82 -20.11
N SER A 136 -9.81 -7.25 -18.92
CA SER A 136 -9.67 -5.81 -18.69
C SER A 136 -8.22 -5.35 -18.82
N PRO A 137 -7.98 -4.11 -19.28
CA PRO A 137 -6.67 -3.49 -19.17
C PRO A 137 -6.27 -3.29 -17.70
N ASN A 138 -4.97 -3.14 -17.49
CA ASN A 138 -4.40 -2.85 -16.19
C ASN A 138 -4.71 -1.42 -15.76
N THR A 139 -5.14 -1.24 -14.50
CA THR A 139 -5.35 0.07 -13.88
C THR A 139 -4.39 0.23 -12.72
N CYS A 140 -3.49 1.21 -12.85
CA CYS A 140 -2.53 1.53 -11.79
C CYS A 140 -3.20 2.23 -10.61
N PHE A 141 -2.74 1.91 -9.41
CA PHE A 141 -3.14 2.58 -8.18
C PHE A 141 -1.93 2.79 -7.27
N THR A 142 -2.08 3.71 -6.32
CA THR A 142 -1.07 3.96 -5.29
C THR A 142 -1.73 4.13 -3.92
N GLY A 143 -1.04 3.67 -2.89
CA GLY A 143 -1.41 3.87 -1.49
C GLY A 143 -0.22 4.36 -0.70
N ALA A 144 -0.44 5.17 0.33
CA ALA A 144 0.63 5.65 1.19
C ALA A 144 0.26 5.47 2.66
N SER A 145 1.25 5.15 3.48
CA SER A 145 1.12 5.15 4.93
C SER A 145 0.98 6.56 5.49
N SER A 146 0.58 6.66 6.76
CA SER A 146 0.83 7.85 7.55
C SER A 146 2.33 8.15 7.62
N GLY A 147 2.67 9.42 7.83
CA GLY A 147 4.05 9.83 8.08
C GLY A 147 4.54 9.38 9.46
N PHE A 148 5.82 8.98 9.54
CA PHE A 148 6.51 8.58 10.76
C PHE A 148 7.83 9.34 10.91
N ALA A 149 8.22 9.65 12.14
CA ALA A 149 9.45 10.39 12.41
C ALA A 149 10.66 9.42 12.48
N VAL A 150 11.82 9.88 12.02
CA VAL A 150 13.10 9.16 12.13
C VAL A 150 14.11 10.05 12.84
N SER A 151 14.75 9.52 13.88
CA SER A 151 15.80 10.20 14.66
C SER A 151 17.08 9.38 14.74
#